data_AF-A0A3D2FMS4-F1
#
_entry.id   AF-A0A3D2FMS4-F1
#
_cell.length_a   1.000
_cell.length_b   1.000
_cell.length_c   1.000
_cell.angle_alpha   90.00
_cell.angle_beta   90.00
_cell.angle_gamma   90.00
#
_symmetry.space_group_name_H-M   'P 1'
#
loop_
_entity.id
_entity.type
_entity.pdbx_description
1 polymer ?
#
loop_
_entity_poly.entity_id
_entity_poly.type
_entity_poly.pdbx_seq_one_letter_code
_entity_poly.pdbx_strand_id
1 'polypeptide(L)'
;MFQNIALNILLTVFIVFISVPPVLFIYVYLKDRRQSQHSILRNFPLLGRIRYIFEMLGPELRQYMFDSDHEGKPFSRTDFANIVVAGKYLKTLIAFGSKRD
;
A
#
# COMPACT_ATOMS: atom_id res chain seq x y z
N MET A 1 -11.13 -36.45 -30.98
CA MET A 1 -9.72 -36.07 -30.83
C MET A 1 -9.55 -34.56 -30.65
N PHE A 2 -10.02 -33.73 -31.59
CA PHE A 2 -9.95 -32.25 -31.49
C PHE A 2 -10.63 -31.66 -30.25
N GLN A 3 -11.78 -32.18 -29.83
CA GLN A 3 -12.48 -31.71 -28.62
C GLN A 3 -11.65 -31.92 -27.33
N ASN A 4 -10.95 -33.06 -27.21
CA ASN A 4 -10.09 -33.33 -26.04
C ASN A 4 -8.84 -32.45 -26.05
N ILE A 5 -8.28 -32.18 -27.24
CA ILE A 5 -7.14 -31.27 -27.39
C ILE A 5 -7.55 -29.83 -27.01
N ALA A 6 -8.68 -29.35 -27.52
CA ALA A 6 -9.20 -28.02 -27.20
C ALA A 6 -9.51 -27.87 -25.70
N LEU A 7 -10.10 -28.89 -25.08
CA LEU A 7 -10.39 -28.91 -23.64
C LEU A 7 -9.11 -28.82 -22.81
N ASN A 8 -8.06 -29.59 -23.15
CA ASN A 8 -6.80 -29.58 -22.44
C ASN A 8 -6.11 -28.21 -22.52
N ILE A 9 -6.11 -27.58 -23.69
CA ILE A 9 -5.54 -26.23 -23.88
C ILE A 9 -6.27 -25.20 -23.00
N LEU A 10 -7.60 -25.23 -22.99
CA LEU A 10 -8.41 -24.33 -22.17
C LEU A 10 -8.12 -24.52 -20.67
N LEU A 11 -8.04 -25.77 -20.21
CA LEU A 11 -7.72 -26.10 -18.82
C LEU A 11 -6.33 -25.62 -18.43
N THR A 12 -5.32 -25.81 -19.27
CA THR A 12 -3.96 -25.32 -19.00
C THR A 12 -3.92 -23.80 -18.88
N VAL A 13 -4.57 -23.07 -19.79
CA VAL A 13 -4.64 -21.60 -19.73
C VAL A 13 -5.32 -21.15 -18.44
N PHE A 14 -6.42 -21.80 -18.07
CA PHE A 14 -7.15 -21.49 -16.84
C PHE A 14 -6.30 -21.73 -15.58
N ILE A 15 -5.58 -22.84 -15.52
CA ILE A 15 -4.67 -23.15 -14.40
C ILE A 15 -3.55 -22.12 -14.31
N VAL A 16 -2.93 -21.76 -15.44
CA VAL A 16 -1.87 -20.74 -15.46
C VAL A 16 -2.42 -19.41 -14.94
N PHE A 17 -3.57 -18.97 -15.45
CA PHE A 17 -4.20 -17.72 -15.04
C PHE A 17 -4.48 -17.69 -13.52
N ILE A 18 -4.97 -18.79 -12.95
CA ILE A 18 -5.22 -18.90 -11.51
C ILE A 18 -3.93 -18.96 -10.69
N SER A 19 -2.87 -19.60 -11.21
CA SER A 19 -1.60 -19.76 -10.50
C SER A 19 -0.74 -18.49 -10.47
N VAL A 20 -0.91 -17.57 -11.43
CA VAL A 20 -0.08 -16.38 -11.55
C VAL A 20 -0.21 -15.44 -10.35
N PRO A 21 -1.43 -15.05 -9.90
CA PRO A 21 -1.59 -14.19 -8.72
C PRO A 21 -0.93 -14.74 -7.44
N PRO A 22 -1.15 -15.99 -7.00
CA PRO A 22 -0.54 -16.49 -5.77
C PRO A 22 1.00 -16.57 -5.87
N VAL A 23 1.55 -16.90 -7.04
CA VAL A 23 3.02 -16.88 -7.26
C VAL A 23 3.56 -15.47 -7.09
N LEU A 24 2.89 -14.45 -7.65
CA LEU A 24 3.24 -13.05 -7.46
C LEU A 24 3.18 -12.63 -6.00
N PHE A 25 2.12 -13.02 -5.27
CA PHE A 25 1.99 -12.74 -3.84
C PHE A 25 3.13 -13.36 -3.02
N ILE A 26 3.49 -14.62 -3.29
CA ILE A 26 4.61 -15.30 -2.63
C ILE A 26 5.93 -14.59 -2.93
N TYR A 27 6.18 -14.22 -4.19
CA TYR A 27 7.37 -13.49 -4.58
C TYR A 27 7.50 -12.16 -3.83
N VAL A 28 6.42 -11.37 -3.79
CA VAL A 28 6.37 -10.09 -3.09
C VAL A 28 6.59 -10.28 -1.59
N TYR A 29 5.94 -11.28 -0.98
CA TYR A 29 6.11 -11.60 0.43
C TYR A 29 7.58 -11.91 0.78
N LEU A 30 8.24 -12.74 -0.04
CA LEU A 30 9.64 -13.09 0.15
C LEU A 30 10.55 -11.87 -0.02
N LYS A 31 10.27 -11.01 -1.01
CA LYS A 31 10.99 -9.75 -1.23
C LYS A 31 10.87 -8.82 -0.02
N ASP A 32 9.66 -8.65 0.51
CA ASP A 32 9.40 -7.76 1.64
C ASP A 32 10.03 -8.25 2.94
N ARG A 33 10.02 -9.57 3.17
CA ARG A 33 10.67 -10.16 4.35
C ARG A 33 12.19 -9.98 4.34
N ARG A 34 12.80 -9.87 3.16
CA ARG A 34 14.26 -9.73 2.98
C ARG A 34 14.75 -8.29 3.01
N GLN A 35 13.90 -7.29 2.75
CA GLN A 35 14.34 -5.90 2.79
C GLN A 35 14.65 -5.42 4.21
N SER A 36 15.68 -4.59 4.36
CA SER A 36 16.05 -3.98 5.65
C SER A 36 15.51 -2.56 5.84
N GLN A 37 14.98 -1.94 4.78
CA GLN A 37 14.65 -0.52 4.74
C GLN A 37 13.34 -0.17 5.46
N HIS A 38 12.32 -1.02 5.31
CA HIS A 38 11.01 -0.78 5.93
C HIS A 38 10.65 -1.87 6.95
N SER A 39 10.88 -1.58 8.22
CA SER A 39 10.60 -2.50 9.35
C SER A 39 9.15 -3.01 9.37
N ILE A 40 8.18 -2.19 8.98
CA ILE A 40 6.75 -2.57 8.94
C ILE A 40 6.50 -3.60 7.84
N LEU A 41 7.04 -3.39 6.62
CA LEU A 41 6.89 -4.35 5.51
C LEU A 41 7.66 -5.64 5.78
N ARG A 42 8.79 -5.57 6.52
CA ARG A 42 9.53 -6.78 6.90
C ARG A 42 8.76 -7.66 7.88
N ASN A 43 8.16 -7.06 8.91
CA ASN A 43 7.44 -7.80 9.94
C ASN A 43 6.01 -8.18 9.51
N PHE A 44 5.37 -7.32 8.72
CA PHE A 44 3.99 -7.48 8.27
C PHE A 44 3.86 -7.15 6.77
N PRO A 45 4.41 -7.99 5.86
CA PRO A 45 4.49 -7.70 4.42
C PRO A 45 3.13 -7.44 3.76
N LEU A 46 2.10 -8.23 4.13
CA LEU A 46 0.75 -8.06 3.56
C LEU A 46 0.01 -6.88 4.19
N LEU A 47 -0.11 -6.85 5.52
CA LEU A 47 -0.82 -5.78 6.23
C LEU A 47 -0.16 -4.42 6.05
N GLY A 48 1.17 -4.38 5.96
CA GLY A 48 1.92 -3.16 5.67
C GLY A 48 1.58 -2.59 4.30
N ARG A 49 1.50 -3.43 3.25
CA ARG A 49 1.09 -2.97 1.91
C ARG A 49 -0.33 -2.44 1.90
N ILE A 50 -1.26 -3.17 2.53
CA ILE A 50 -2.64 -2.73 2.66
C ILE A 50 -2.70 -1.36 3.35
N ARG A 51 -2.01 -1.21 4.49
CA ARG A 51 -1.88 0.07 5.19
C ARG A 51 -1.40 1.18 4.26
N TYR A 52 -0.32 0.98 3.50
CA TYR A 52 0.21 2.03 2.62
C TYR A 52 -0.71 2.37 1.45
N ILE A 53 -1.45 1.39 0.92
CA ILE A 53 -2.48 1.65 -0.10
C ILE A 53 -3.58 2.53 0.48
N PHE A 54 -4.09 2.21 1.67
CA PHE A 54 -5.09 3.04 2.35
C PHE A 54 -4.55 4.41 2.75
N GLU A 55 -3.29 4.51 3.15
CA GLU A 55 -2.64 5.79 3.44
C GLU A 55 -2.54 6.68 2.19
N MET A 56 -2.28 6.08 1.02
CA MET A 56 -2.27 6.77 -0.27
C MET A 56 -3.67 7.21 -0.73
N LEU A 57 -4.70 6.39 -0.50
CA LEU A 57 -6.10 6.72 -0.80
C LEU A 57 -6.72 7.68 0.22
N GLY A 58 -6.14 7.78 1.41
CA GLY A 58 -6.64 8.57 2.51
C GLY A 58 -7.02 10.02 2.17
N PRO A 59 -6.21 10.79 1.41
CA PRO A 59 -6.56 12.16 1.00
C PRO A 59 -7.89 12.26 0.26
N GLU A 60 -8.16 11.38 -0.69
CA GLU A 60 -9.41 11.36 -1.45
C GLU A 60 -10.60 11.01 -0.56
N LEU A 61 -10.41 10.06 0.36
CA LEU A 61 -11.47 9.65 1.28
C LEU A 61 -11.87 10.77 2.25
N ARG A 62 -10.93 11.63 2.65
CA ARG A 62 -11.20 12.79 3.54
C ARG A 62 -12.10 13.83 2.90
N GLN A 63 -12.19 13.88 1.58
CA GLN A 63 -13.08 14.84 0.94
C GLN A 63 -14.56 14.51 1.17
N TYR A 64 -14.90 13.23 1.45
CA TYR A 64 -16.30 12.77 1.48
C TYR A 64 -16.69 12.01 2.74
N MET A 65 -15.75 11.31 3.39
CA MET A 65 -16.07 10.33 4.44
C MET A 65 -15.48 10.65 5.81
N PHE A 66 -14.48 11.52 5.88
CA PHE A 66 -13.72 11.76 7.12
C PHE A 66 -13.42 13.25 7.29
N ASP A 67 -13.00 13.64 8.49
CA ASP A 67 -12.58 15.01 8.81
C ASP A 67 -11.39 15.45 7.95
N SER A 68 -11.34 16.74 7.66
CA SER A 68 -10.22 17.33 6.93
C SER A 68 -8.92 17.29 7.75
N ASP A 69 -7.77 17.54 7.11
CA ASP A 69 -6.45 17.38 7.74
C ASP A 69 -6.23 18.27 8.98
N HIS A 70 -7.02 19.34 9.16
CA HIS A 70 -6.91 20.32 10.26
C HIS A 70 -8.02 20.22 11.32
N GLU A 71 -9.09 19.47 11.06
CA GLU A 71 -10.27 19.44 11.93
C GLU A 71 -10.20 18.39 13.05
N GLY A 72 -9.27 17.43 12.93
CA GLY A 72 -9.09 16.37 13.92
C GLY A 72 -8.76 16.90 15.33
N LYS A 73 -9.36 16.30 16.36
CA LYS A 73 -9.15 16.61 17.79
C LYS A 73 -8.73 15.35 18.56
N PRO A 74 -7.88 15.46 19.61
CA PRO A 74 -7.31 16.68 20.18
C PRO A 74 -6.11 17.27 19.40
N PHE A 75 -5.56 16.52 18.43
CA PHE A 75 -4.50 16.99 17.53
C PHE A 75 -4.91 16.75 16.08
N SER A 76 -4.51 17.66 15.19
CA SER A 76 -4.82 17.53 13.77
C SER A 76 -3.92 16.48 13.10
N ARG A 77 -4.33 16.01 11.92
CA ARG A 77 -3.53 15.05 11.15
C ARG A 77 -2.25 15.70 10.63
N THR A 78 -2.31 17.00 10.28
CA THR A 78 -1.12 17.78 9.93
C THR A 78 -0.11 17.81 11.09
N ASP A 79 -0.57 18.03 12.33
CA ASP A 79 0.31 18.04 13.50
C ASP A 79 0.98 16.67 13.72
N PHE A 80 0.19 15.60 13.67
CA PHE A 80 0.70 14.24 13.79
C PHE A 80 1.74 13.92 12.70
N ALA A 81 1.45 14.27 11.44
CA ALA A 81 2.36 14.05 10.33
C ALA A 81 3.68 14.80 10.50
N ASN A 82 3.63 16.06 10.96
CA ASN A 82 4.82 16.87 11.22
C ASN A 82 5.73 16.21 12.28
N ILE A 83 5.16 15.68 13.36
CA ILE A 83 5.91 14.98 14.42
C ILE A 83 6.54 13.69 13.86
N VAL A 84 5.77 12.88 13.13
CA VAL A 84 6.24 11.60 12.59
C VAL A 84 7.33 11.79 11.53
N VAL A 85 7.19 12.76 10.63
CA VAL A 85 8.19 13.08 9.60
C VAL A 85 9.47 13.59 10.25
N ALA A 86 9.36 14.48 11.25
CA ALA A 86 10.52 14.96 11.99
C ALA A 86 11.26 13.80 12.71
N GLY A 87 10.53 12.90 13.37
CA GLY A 87 11.13 11.73 14.03
C GLY A 87 11.77 10.73 13.06
N LYS A 88 11.20 10.56 11.86
CA LYS A 88 11.68 9.58 10.88
C LYS A 88 12.84 10.08 10.01
N TYR A 89 12.83 11.36 9.63
CA TYR A 89 13.78 11.92 8.66
C TYR A 89 14.69 13.00 9.24
N LEU A 90 14.56 13.32 10.54
CA LEU A 90 15.30 14.40 11.22
C LEU A 90 15.20 15.75 10.48
N LYS A 91 14.08 15.97 9.78
CA LYS A 91 13.82 17.16 8.98
C LYS A 91 12.37 17.57 9.10
N THR A 92 12.15 18.87 9.32
CA THR A 92 10.82 19.49 9.44
C THR A 92 10.55 20.51 8.33
N LEU A 93 11.52 20.73 7.43
CA LEU A 93 11.39 21.72 6.36
C LEU A 93 10.49 21.20 5.24
N ILE A 94 9.36 21.87 5.06
CA ILE A 94 8.43 21.70 3.94
C ILE A 94 8.59 22.91 3.01
N ALA A 95 8.53 22.71 1.70
CA ALA A 95 8.62 23.81 0.74
C ALA A 95 7.39 24.74 0.85
N PHE A 96 7.66 26.05 0.81
CA PHE A 96 6.62 27.09 0.82
C PHE A 96 5.68 26.92 -0.39
N GLY A 97 4.38 27.10 -0.18
CA GLY A 97 3.35 26.97 -1.22
C GLY A 97 2.92 25.53 -1.57
N SER A 98 3.41 24.51 -0.86
CA SER A 98 2.98 23.12 -1.08
C SER A 98 1.60 22.78 -0.50
N LYS A 99 1.11 23.61 0.44
CA LYS A 99 -0.24 23.52 1.00
C LYS A 99 -0.94 24.86 0.81
N ARG A 100 -2.23 24.81 0.51
CA ARG A 100 -3.13 25.96 0.61
C ARG A 100 -3.57 26.03 2.08
N ASP A 101 -3.24 27.14 2.73
CA ASP A 101 -3.76 27.47 4.07
C ASP A 101 -5.30 27.55 4.04
#